data_AF-A0A9P5T3M6-F1
#
_entry.id   AF-A0A9P5T3M6-F1
#
_cell.length_a   1.000
_cell.length_b   1.000
_cell.length_c   1.000
_cell.angle_alpha   90.00
_cell.angle_beta   90.00
_cell.angle_gamma   90.00
#
_symmetry.space_group_name_H-M   'P 1'
#
loop_
_entity.id
_entity.type
_entity.pdbx_description
1 polymer ?
#
loop_
_entity_poly.entity_id
_entity_poly.type
_entity_poly.pdbx_seq_one_letter_code
_entity_poly.pdbx_strand_id
1 'polypeptide(L)'
;MTPMPSTAETIEYLKSLPAVRERAQRVYAKAKAQDLKHFDVDVSKLTDVAKFVVALIKRDYSDKDLNIPPHTRLRHFEVGNVDRVSKLVESWKGRADNMEVVRRMVDLIVVSVLLDAGAGDRWTFEVKSEGASRSFSRSEGLALASLAMFTEGRFSDDPHRGHQVD
;
A
#
# COMPACT_ATOMS: atom_id res chain seq x y z
N MET A 1 27.78 -8.66 -36.95
CA MET A 1 27.06 -9.18 -35.78
C MET A 1 27.14 -8.14 -34.68
N THR A 2 26.02 -7.66 -34.16
CA THR A 2 26.02 -6.73 -33.03
C THR A 2 26.53 -7.48 -31.80
N PRO A 3 27.54 -6.96 -31.06
CA PRO A 3 28.03 -7.62 -29.85
C PRO A 3 26.89 -7.77 -28.84
N MET A 4 26.92 -8.86 -28.05
CA MET A 4 25.95 -9.03 -26.98
C MET A 4 26.11 -7.91 -25.94
N PRO A 5 25.02 -7.37 -25.39
CA PRO A 5 25.09 -6.37 -24.35
C PRO A 5 25.81 -6.96 -23.13
N SER A 6 26.65 -6.15 -22.52
CA SER A 6 27.24 -6.43 -21.22
C SER A 6 26.16 -6.55 -20.13
N THR A 7 26.55 -7.08 -18.97
CA THR A 7 25.67 -7.15 -17.80
C THR A 7 25.19 -5.76 -17.36
N ALA A 8 26.06 -4.75 -17.40
CA ALA A 8 25.71 -3.39 -17.01
C ALA A 8 24.66 -2.79 -17.95
N GLU A 9 24.85 -2.90 -19.26
CA GLU A 9 23.89 -2.45 -20.28
C GLU A 9 22.55 -3.18 -20.15
N THR A 10 22.58 -4.48 -19.84
CA THR A 10 21.35 -5.25 -19.60
C THR A 10 20.59 -4.76 -18.38
N ILE A 11 21.28 -4.47 -17.27
CA ILE A 11 20.66 -3.94 -16.04
C ILE A 11 20.06 -2.56 -16.30
N GLU A 12 20.78 -1.68 -16.99
CA GLU A 12 20.30 -0.34 -17.32
C GLU A 12 19.04 -0.40 -18.19
N TYR A 13 19.07 -1.24 -19.23
CA TYR A 13 17.90 -1.47 -20.07
C TYR A 13 16.73 -2.00 -19.24
N LEU A 14 16.91 -3.02 -18.39
CA LEU A 14 15.82 -3.60 -17.60
C LEU A 14 15.18 -2.61 -16.60
N LYS A 15 15.92 -1.57 -16.18
CA LYS A 15 15.41 -0.48 -15.33
C LYS A 15 14.64 0.58 -16.12
N SER A 16 14.62 0.51 -17.44
CA SER A 16 14.02 1.53 -18.31
C SER A 16 12.52 1.30 -18.55
N LEU A 17 11.76 2.38 -18.78
CA LEU A 17 10.35 2.31 -19.17
C LEU A 17 10.11 1.53 -20.49
N PRO A 18 10.97 1.65 -21.52
CA PRO A 18 10.88 0.81 -22.71
C PRO A 18 10.91 -0.69 -22.39
N ALA A 19 11.81 -1.14 -21.51
CA ALA A 19 11.87 -2.54 -21.12
C ALA A 19 10.58 -3.00 -20.45
N VAL A 20 10.02 -2.21 -19.53
CA VAL A 20 8.71 -2.52 -18.91
C VAL A 20 7.63 -2.70 -19.97
N ARG A 21 7.53 -1.77 -20.94
CA ARG A 21 6.54 -1.85 -22.02
C ARG A 21 6.75 -3.06 -22.91
N GLU A 22 7.98 -3.33 -23.34
CA GLU A 22 8.31 -4.48 -24.19
C GLU A 22 7.97 -5.80 -23.49
N ARG A 23 8.36 -5.95 -22.22
CA ARG A 23 8.13 -7.19 -21.46
C ARG A 23 6.65 -7.40 -21.17
N ALA A 24 5.90 -6.34 -20.85
CA ALA A 24 4.45 -6.41 -20.69
C ALA A 24 3.74 -6.84 -21.99
N GLN A 25 4.20 -6.37 -23.16
CA GLN A 25 3.64 -6.77 -24.45
C GLN A 25 3.79 -8.27 -24.72
N ARG A 26 4.86 -8.92 -24.24
CA ARG A 26 5.02 -10.37 -24.36
C ARG A 26 3.92 -11.13 -23.61
N VAL A 27 3.57 -10.69 -22.41
CA VAL A 27 2.47 -11.26 -21.62
C VAL A 27 1.12 -10.99 -22.28
N TYR A 28 0.92 -9.78 -22.78
CA TYR A 28 -0.31 -9.40 -23.49
C TYR A 28 -0.51 -10.18 -24.79
N ALA A 29 0.55 -10.45 -25.54
CA ALA A 29 0.49 -11.29 -26.74
C ALA A 29 0.06 -12.72 -26.40
N LYS A 30 0.58 -13.31 -25.31
CA LYS A 30 0.11 -14.62 -24.81
C LYS A 30 -1.36 -14.58 -24.40
N ALA A 31 -1.80 -13.52 -23.73
CA ALA A 31 -3.19 -13.34 -23.35
C ALA A 31 -4.12 -13.33 -24.58
N LYS A 32 -3.75 -12.60 -25.64
CA LYS A 32 -4.50 -12.58 -26.90
C LYS A 32 -4.56 -13.94 -27.58
N ALA A 33 -3.47 -14.70 -27.50
CA ALA A 33 -3.38 -16.04 -28.09
C ALA A 33 -4.03 -17.13 -27.22
N GLN A 34 -4.58 -16.79 -26.05
CA GLN A 34 -5.09 -17.76 -25.07
C GLN A 34 -4.03 -18.80 -24.65
N ASP A 35 -2.77 -18.34 -24.52
CA ASP A 35 -1.59 -19.15 -24.18
C ASP A 35 -1.05 -18.79 -22.78
N LEU A 36 -1.94 -18.37 -21.89
CA LEU A 36 -1.62 -18.13 -20.49
C LEU A 36 -1.87 -19.41 -19.69
N LYS A 37 -1.00 -19.67 -18.71
CA LYS A 37 -1.01 -20.93 -17.96
C LYS A 37 -2.19 -21.07 -16.98
N HIS A 38 -2.64 -19.96 -16.40
CA HIS A 38 -3.49 -19.98 -15.21
C HIS A 38 -4.85 -19.32 -15.39
N PHE A 39 -5.02 -18.49 -16.42
CA PHE A 39 -6.25 -17.76 -16.67
C PHE A 39 -6.30 -17.32 -18.14
N ASP A 40 -7.51 -17.20 -18.66
CA ASP A 40 -7.77 -16.61 -19.96
C ASP A 40 -8.21 -15.15 -19.84
N VAL A 41 -8.06 -14.40 -20.93
CA VAL A 41 -8.51 -13.00 -21.00
C VAL A 41 -9.54 -12.87 -22.11
N ASP A 42 -10.79 -12.62 -21.71
CA ASP A 42 -11.88 -12.28 -22.63
C ASP A 42 -11.97 -10.75 -22.78
N VAL A 43 -11.39 -10.24 -23.86
CA VAL A 43 -11.38 -8.81 -24.18
C VAL A 43 -12.79 -8.27 -24.44
N SER A 44 -13.73 -9.11 -24.86
CA SER A 44 -15.12 -8.69 -25.13
C SER A 44 -15.83 -8.18 -23.87
N LYS A 45 -15.38 -8.62 -22.68
CA LYS A 45 -15.93 -8.22 -21.38
C LYS A 45 -15.38 -6.91 -20.84
N LEU A 46 -14.38 -6.30 -21.49
CA LEU A 46 -13.72 -5.11 -20.96
C LEU A 46 -14.71 -3.96 -20.72
N THR A 47 -15.67 -3.77 -21.61
CA THR A 47 -16.72 -2.75 -21.47
C THR A 47 -17.62 -3.03 -20.26
N ASP A 48 -17.97 -4.28 -20.01
CA ASP A 48 -18.82 -4.66 -18.89
C ASP A 48 -18.08 -4.48 -17.56
N VAL A 49 -16.80 -4.86 -17.50
CA VAL A 49 -15.93 -4.62 -16.34
C VAL A 49 -15.78 -3.12 -16.07
N ALA A 50 -15.59 -2.30 -17.10
CA ALA A 50 -15.51 -0.85 -16.95
C ALA A 50 -16.81 -0.27 -16.37
N LYS A 51 -17.98 -0.69 -16.88
CA LYS A 51 -19.29 -0.28 -16.34
C LYS A 51 -19.45 -0.69 -14.88
N PHE A 52 -19.04 -1.91 -14.54
CA PHE A 52 -19.08 -2.42 -13.17
C PHE A 52 -18.23 -1.57 -12.22
N VAL A 53 -16.97 -1.29 -12.59
CA VAL A 53 -16.08 -0.44 -11.78
C VAL A 53 -16.64 0.97 -11.63
N VAL A 54 -17.17 1.57 -12.70
CA VAL A 54 -17.84 2.89 -12.63
C VAL A 54 -19.05 2.85 -11.69
N ALA A 55 -19.85 1.79 -11.71
CA ALA A 55 -20.99 1.65 -10.81
C ALA A 55 -20.55 1.56 -9.34
N LEU A 56 -19.46 0.84 -9.03
CA LEU A 56 -18.89 0.79 -7.68
C LEU A 56 -18.39 2.17 -7.23
N ILE A 57 -17.64 2.86 -8.08
CA ILE A 57 -17.15 4.22 -7.78
C ILE A 57 -18.32 5.16 -7.48
N LYS A 58 -19.37 5.15 -8.32
CA LYS A 58 -20.55 5.98 -8.10
C LYS A 58 -21.27 5.61 -6.80
N ARG A 59 -21.46 4.31 -6.52
CA ARG A 59 -22.09 3.85 -5.28
C ARG A 59 -21.38 4.37 -4.03
N ASP A 60 -20.05 4.36 -4.02
CA ASP A 60 -19.25 4.63 -2.81
C ASP A 60 -18.86 6.12 -2.64
N TYR A 61 -18.94 6.91 -3.72
CA TYR A 61 -18.39 8.28 -3.76
C TYR A 61 -19.26 9.32 -4.48
N SER A 62 -20.47 9.01 -4.96
CA SER A 62 -21.32 10.03 -5.63
C SER A 62 -21.76 11.17 -4.71
N ASP A 63 -21.94 10.87 -3.42
CA ASP A 63 -22.26 11.84 -2.36
C ASP A 63 -21.04 12.69 -1.94
N LYS A 64 -19.84 12.30 -2.38
CA LYS A 64 -18.56 12.95 -2.07
C LYS A 64 -17.96 13.69 -3.26
N ASP A 65 -18.79 14.05 -4.25
CA ASP A 65 -18.35 14.71 -5.49
C ASP A 65 -17.22 13.94 -6.22
N LEU A 66 -17.26 12.60 -6.14
CA LEU A 66 -16.19 11.72 -6.65
C LEU A 66 -14.79 12.04 -6.10
N ASN A 67 -14.71 12.64 -4.91
CA ASN A 67 -13.46 12.83 -4.18
C ASN A 67 -12.99 11.50 -3.57
N ILE A 68 -12.36 10.68 -4.42
CA ILE A 68 -11.83 9.37 -4.05
C ILE A 68 -10.47 9.57 -3.37
N PRO A 69 -10.32 9.17 -2.09
CA PRO A 69 -9.03 9.30 -1.42
C PRO A 69 -8.00 8.38 -2.07
N PRO A 70 -6.72 8.79 -2.10
CA PRO A 70 -5.67 7.98 -2.71
C PRO A 70 -5.50 6.65 -1.95
N HIS A 71 -5.37 5.54 -2.69
CA HIS A 71 -5.15 4.23 -2.11
C HIS A 71 -3.72 4.10 -1.58
N THR A 72 -3.51 4.58 -0.37
CA THR A 72 -2.22 4.65 0.33
C THR A 72 -2.26 3.84 1.62
N ARG A 73 -1.08 3.60 2.22
CA ARG A 73 -0.97 2.99 3.55
C ARG A 73 -1.84 3.70 4.60
N LEU A 74 -2.07 5.00 4.45
CA LEU A 74 -2.94 5.77 5.36
C LEU A 74 -4.36 5.20 5.45
N ARG A 75 -4.92 4.70 4.34
CA ARG A 75 -6.26 4.10 4.35
C ARG A 75 -6.30 2.79 5.14
N HIS A 76 -5.20 2.04 5.21
CA HIS A 76 -5.13 0.82 6.03
C HIS A 76 -5.12 1.14 7.53
N PHE A 77 -4.54 2.27 7.97
CA PHE A 77 -4.63 2.72 9.36
C PHE A 77 -6.06 3.08 9.78
N GLU A 78 -6.91 3.42 8.82
CA GLU A 78 -8.31 3.82 9.04
C GLU A 78 -9.31 2.67 9.01
N VAL A 79 -8.83 1.43 8.83
CA VAL A 79 -9.69 0.24 8.78
C VAL A 79 -10.59 0.14 10.02
N GLY A 80 -11.85 -0.24 9.78
CA GLY A 80 -12.89 -0.18 10.81
C GLY A 80 -13.50 1.21 11.00
N ASN A 81 -13.26 2.15 10.08
CA ASN A 81 -13.78 3.51 10.09
C ASN A 81 -13.34 4.33 11.32
N VAL A 82 -12.07 4.19 11.69
CA VAL A 82 -11.47 4.91 12.83
C VAL A 82 -10.31 5.74 12.33
N ASP A 83 -10.41 7.06 12.45
CA ASP A 83 -9.34 7.98 12.06
C ASP A 83 -8.19 7.96 13.10
N ARG A 84 -7.29 6.99 12.96
CA ARG A 84 -6.15 6.81 13.87
C ARG A 84 -5.01 7.77 13.56
N VAL A 85 -4.82 8.11 12.28
CA VAL A 85 -3.72 8.98 11.83
C VAL A 85 -3.93 10.39 12.35
N SER A 86 -5.13 10.96 12.18
CA SER A 86 -5.39 12.30 12.69
C SER A 86 -5.27 12.36 14.21
N LYS A 87 -5.73 11.33 14.94
CA LYS A 87 -5.55 11.23 16.40
C LYS A 87 -4.08 11.19 16.80
N LEU A 88 -3.25 10.45 16.06
CA LEU A 88 -1.82 10.38 16.31
C LEU A 88 -1.14 11.73 16.05
N VAL A 89 -1.44 12.37 14.92
CA VAL A 89 -0.92 13.70 14.57
C VAL A 89 -1.37 14.76 15.58
N GLU A 90 -2.63 14.72 16.02
CA GLU A 90 -3.16 15.61 17.05
C GLU A 90 -2.35 15.49 18.34
N SER A 91 -1.95 14.27 18.71
CA SER A 91 -1.13 14.05 19.91
C SER A 91 0.19 14.82 19.83
N TRP A 92 0.75 15.05 18.65
CA TRP A 92 2.03 15.75 18.50
C TRP A 92 1.93 17.27 18.50
N LYS A 93 0.70 17.84 18.46
CA LYS A 93 0.53 19.29 18.47
C LYS A 93 1.15 19.91 19.71
N GLY A 94 1.87 21.02 19.51
CA GLY A 94 2.62 21.72 20.56
C GLY A 94 3.90 21.01 21.03
N ARG A 95 4.18 19.79 20.54
CA ARG A 95 5.37 18.99 20.88
C ARG A 95 6.31 18.77 19.70
N ALA A 96 5.82 18.99 18.48
CA ALA A 96 6.57 18.87 17.23
C ALA A 96 6.16 20.00 16.28
N ASP A 97 7.11 20.51 15.50
CA ASP A 97 6.80 21.39 14.38
C ASP A 97 6.27 20.60 13.17
N ASN A 98 5.80 21.31 12.14
CA ASN A 98 5.23 20.67 10.95
C ASN A 98 6.23 19.75 10.21
N MET A 99 7.51 20.10 10.23
CA MET A 99 8.53 19.30 9.55
C MET A 99 8.76 17.99 10.29
N GLU A 100 8.82 18.04 11.62
CA GLU A 100 8.92 16.87 12.47
C GLU A 100 7.69 15.98 12.36
N VAL A 101 6.47 16.55 12.34
CA VAL A 101 5.25 15.77 12.07
C VAL A 101 5.36 15.01 10.75
N VAL A 102 5.89 15.63 9.69
CA VAL A 102 6.10 14.97 8.39
C VAL A 102 7.14 13.85 8.50
N ARG A 103 8.26 14.06 9.20
CA ARG A 103 9.28 12.99 9.40
C ARG A 103 8.68 11.77 10.09
N ARG A 104 7.94 11.98 11.19
CA ARG A 104 7.29 10.89 11.92
C ARG A 104 6.27 10.14 11.06
N MET A 105 5.53 10.85 10.22
CA MET A 105 4.61 10.24 9.26
C MET A 105 5.35 9.41 8.20
N VAL A 106 6.48 9.91 7.68
CA VAL A 106 7.31 9.15 6.74
C VAL A 106 7.84 7.89 7.39
N ASP A 107 8.40 7.98 8.59
CA ASP A 107 8.92 6.84 9.37
C ASP A 107 7.85 5.78 9.56
N LEU A 108 6.67 6.16 10.07
CA LEU A 108 5.53 5.27 10.25
C LEU A 108 5.11 4.60 8.93
N ILE A 109 4.98 5.36 7.84
CA ILE A 109 4.53 4.82 6.56
C ILE A 109 5.57 3.85 5.98
N VAL A 110 6.85 4.22 6.01
CA VAL A 110 7.93 3.42 5.43
C VAL A 110 8.05 2.09 6.16
N VAL A 111 8.15 2.10 7.50
CA VAL A 111 8.26 0.85 8.26
C VAL A 111 7.01 -0.02 8.09
N SER A 112 5.81 0.59 8.05
CA SER A 112 4.55 -0.12 7.85
C SER A 112 4.45 -0.78 6.47
N VAL A 113 4.94 -0.11 5.42
CA VAL A 113 5.00 -0.68 4.06
C VAL A 113 6.01 -1.82 3.97
N LEU A 114 7.19 -1.66 4.58
CA LEU A 114 8.22 -2.69 4.56
C LEU A 114 7.79 -3.95 5.32
N LEU A 115 7.10 -3.82 6.45
CA LEU A 115 6.57 -4.96 7.21
C LEU A 115 5.46 -5.71 6.48
N ASP A 116 4.70 -5.02 5.62
CA ASP A 116 3.67 -5.66 4.79
C ASP A 116 4.27 -6.52 3.67
N ALA A 117 5.48 -6.19 3.22
CA ALA A 117 6.21 -6.95 2.22
C ALA A 117 6.80 -8.24 2.82
N GLY A 118 5.96 -9.28 2.98
CA GLY A 118 6.43 -10.65 3.27
C GLY A 118 5.70 -11.40 4.37
N ALA A 119 4.70 -10.79 5.03
CA ALA A 119 3.99 -11.43 6.15
C ALA A 119 3.06 -12.59 5.73
N GLY A 120 2.70 -12.70 4.45
CA GLY A 120 1.79 -13.72 3.94
C GLY A 120 0.32 -13.47 4.27
N ASP A 121 -0.56 -14.37 3.84
CA ASP A 121 -2.01 -14.20 3.89
C ASP A 121 -2.69 -14.71 5.18
N ARG A 122 -1.95 -15.42 6.04
CA ARG A 122 -2.44 -15.99 7.31
C ARG A 122 -2.24 -15.07 8.51
N TRP A 123 -1.49 -13.99 8.35
CA TRP A 123 -1.14 -13.11 9.46
C TRP A 123 -2.33 -12.26 9.90
N THR A 124 -2.52 -12.14 11.22
CA THR A 124 -3.64 -11.40 11.84
C THR A 124 -3.17 -10.57 13.03
N PHE A 125 -3.74 -9.39 13.21
CA PHE A 125 -3.58 -8.53 14.37
C PHE A 125 -4.91 -8.31 15.09
N GLU A 126 -4.87 -8.41 16.41
CA GLU A 126 -6.02 -8.17 17.27
C GLU A 126 -5.97 -6.73 17.82
N VAL A 127 -6.99 -5.93 17.50
CA VAL A 127 -7.18 -4.60 18.08
C VAL A 127 -8.21 -4.69 19.20
N LYS A 128 -7.80 -4.26 20.41
CA LYS A 128 -8.67 -4.15 21.58
C LYS A 128 -9.20 -2.72 21.71
N SER A 129 -10.51 -2.55 21.83
CA SER A 129 -11.16 -1.26 22.04
C SER A 129 -12.36 -1.44 22.98
N GLU A 130 -12.37 -0.71 24.11
CA GLU A 130 -13.52 -0.55 25.02
C GLU A 130 -14.46 -1.77 25.14
N GLY A 131 -13.91 -2.92 25.55
CA GLY A 131 -14.68 -4.14 25.82
C GLY A 131 -14.95 -5.05 24.61
N ALA A 132 -14.54 -4.66 23.41
CA ALA A 132 -14.58 -5.49 22.22
C ALA A 132 -13.18 -5.73 21.63
N SER A 133 -12.99 -6.92 21.09
CA SER A 133 -11.81 -7.27 20.30
C SER A 133 -12.20 -7.47 18.85
N ARG A 134 -11.39 -6.94 17.93
CA ARG A 134 -11.55 -7.15 16.49
C ARG A 134 -10.23 -7.53 15.86
N SER A 135 -10.25 -8.65 15.12
CA SER A 135 -9.10 -9.11 14.35
C SER A 135 -9.12 -8.56 12.93
N PHE A 136 -7.94 -8.17 12.44
CA PHE A 136 -7.69 -7.72 11.08
C PHE A 136 -6.55 -8.53 10.49
N SER A 137 -6.68 -8.96 9.23
CA SER A 137 -5.67 -9.76 8.53
C SER A 137 -4.96 -8.95 7.44
N ARG A 138 -3.94 -9.54 6.80
CA ARG A 138 -3.28 -8.97 5.61
C ARG A 138 -2.78 -7.53 5.86
N SER A 139 -2.79 -6.70 4.82
CA SER A 139 -2.27 -5.34 4.83
C SER A 139 -2.91 -4.44 5.88
N GLU A 140 -4.19 -4.63 6.18
CA GLU A 140 -4.91 -3.88 7.22
C GLU A 140 -4.45 -4.28 8.62
N GLY A 141 -4.32 -5.58 8.90
CA GLY A 141 -3.78 -6.05 10.17
C GLY A 141 -2.35 -5.53 10.39
N LEU A 142 -1.51 -5.64 9.36
CA LEU A 142 -0.10 -5.23 9.43
C LEU A 142 0.03 -3.72 9.60
N ALA A 143 -0.84 -2.94 8.97
CA ALA A 143 -0.93 -1.51 9.23
C ALA A 143 -1.26 -1.21 10.69
N LEU A 144 -2.23 -1.89 11.29
CA LEU A 144 -2.61 -1.65 12.69
C LEU A 144 -1.52 -2.08 13.67
N ALA A 145 -0.81 -3.18 13.41
CA ALA A 145 0.29 -3.60 14.26
C ALA A 145 1.52 -2.72 14.15
N SER A 146 1.91 -2.33 12.94
CA SER A 146 3.02 -1.39 12.75
C SER A 146 2.70 -0.04 13.38
N LEU A 147 1.45 0.43 13.29
CA LEU A 147 1.00 1.63 14.00
C LEU A 147 1.08 1.49 15.52
N ALA A 148 0.66 0.34 16.07
CA ALA A 148 0.74 0.07 17.50
C ALA A 148 2.20 0.05 17.98
N MET A 149 3.07 -0.70 17.29
CA MET A 149 4.50 -0.78 17.59
C MET A 149 5.18 0.59 17.50
N PHE A 150 4.84 1.39 16.48
CA PHE A 150 5.36 2.76 16.34
C PHE A 150 4.90 3.67 17.48
N THR A 151 3.63 3.60 17.88
CA THR A 151 3.09 4.41 18.99
C THR A 151 3.67 3.99 20.35
N GLU A 152 4.08 2.72 20.48
CA GLU A 152 4.79 2.19 21.65
C GLU A 152 6.29 2.50 21.64
N GLY A 153 6.82 3.13 20.59
CA GLY A 153 8.25 3.43 20.45
C GLY A 153 9.14 2.21 20.20
N ARG A 154 8.58 1.12 19.68
CA ARG A 154 9.32 -0.13 19.40
C ARG A 154 10.40 0.00 18.32
N PHE A 155 10.32 1.05 17.51
CA PHE A 155 11.25 1.31 16.42
C PHE A 155 12.25 2.43 16.75
N SER A 156 12.26 2.92 17.98
CA SER A 156 13.19 3.98 18.39
C SER A 156 14.17 3.47 19.43
N ASP A 157 15.44 3.78 19.22
CA ASP A 157 16.51 3.56 20.20
C ASP A 157 16.59 4.68 21.27
N ASP A 158 15.79 5.75 21.13
CA ASP A 158 15.74 6.88 22.08
C ASP A 158 14.40 6.92 22.85
N PRO A 159 14.40 6.63 24.18
CA PRO A 159 13.18 6.61 24.97
C PRO A 159 12.50 7.98 25.11
N HIS A 160 13.20 9.08 24.81
CA HIS A 160 12.63 10.43 24.79
C HIS A 160 12.06 10.82 23.42
N ARG A 161 12.31 10.02 22.37
CA ARG A 161 11.83 10.24 21.00
C ARG A 161 11.16 8.99 20.42
N GLY A 162 10.24 8.39 21.18
CA GLY A 162 9.54 7.16 20.78
C GLY A 162 8.65 7.21 19.53
N HIS A 163 8.62 8.27 18.73
CA HIS A 163 7.88 8.33 17.47
C HIS A 163 8.81 8.58 16.28
N GLN A 164 9.94 7.88 16.22
CA GLN A 164 10.88 7.86 15.10
C GLN A 164 11.26 6.41 14.78
N VAL A 165 11.94 6.21 13.65
CA VAL A 165 12.51 4.90 13.26
C VAL A 165 14.02 5.06 13.06
N ASP A 166 14.83 4.40 13.88
CA ASP A 166 16.30 4.38 13.79
C ASP A 166 16.95 3.02 14.08
#